data_AF-A0AAI9K502-F1
#
_entry.id   AF-A0AAI9K502-F1
#
_cell.length_a   1.000
_cell.length_b   1.000
_cell.length_c   1.000
_cell.angle_alpha   90.00
_cell.angle_beta   90.00
_cell.angle_gamma   90.00
#
_symmetry.space_group_name_H-M   'P 1'
#
loop_
_entity.id
_entity.type
_entity.pdbx_description
1 polymer ?
#
loop_
_entity_poly.entity_id
_entity_poly.type
_entity_poly.pdbx_seq_one_letter_code
_entity_poly.pdbx_strand_id
1 'polypeptide(L)'
;MGTLEVDKSLKAAFKETLEPHGFKKVKGRYPHFVRMATPEIIQVINYRLEQALSPQLEEKRFEVYCAVGSIYRPEINLNRSVYASMDWINTTHLDMYVKAKCNGIQVYENEQPGVDYIIKKGDEASLREQIAFAMTGIEHYIIPAFDKVVDLKTCVDYLELYAFSNLYISRKTECNGDVFILPAKYPNKESYRVKVQNDFHEEKRIVMQRVSEGKMTEEEGKQELLWYERRFCDNIERYGKFFEDEATQKEVSRLKAERAEKNLNAIRAMGIEV
;
A
#
# COMPACT_ATOMS: atom_id res chain seq x y z
N MET A 1 17.83 15.88 22.39
CA MET A 1 16.37 16.05 22.34
C MET A 1 15.62 14.86 22.92
N GLY A 2 14.60 15.15 23.73
CA GLY A 2 13.63 14.17 24.24
C GLY A 2 12.74 13.61 23.11
N THR A 3 12.04 12.49 23.34
CA THR A 3 11.19 11.85 22.30
C THR A 3 10.02 12.75 21.90
N LEU A 4 9.52 13.54 22.84
CA LEU A 4 8.47 14.52 22.61
C LEU A 4 8.91 15.65 21.66
N GLU A 5 10.15 16.11 21.76
CA GLU A 5 10.68 17.18 20.90
C GLU A 5 10.85 16.70 19.46
N VAL A 6 11.38 15.49 19.29
CA VAL A 6 11.51 14.86 17.98
C VAL A 6 10.14 14.65 17.32
N ASP A 7 9.16 14.14 18.06
CA ASP A 7 7.80 13.95 17.54
C ASP A 7 7.15 15.28 17.12
N LYS A 8 7.36 16.37 17.89
CA LYS A 8 6.88 17.70 17.52
C LYS A 8 7.50 18.19 16.21
N SER A 9 8.82 18.03 16.04
CA SER A 9 9.51 18.43 14.81
C SER A 9 9.03 17.64 13.59
N LEU A 10 8.89 16.31 13.73
CA LEU A 10 8.34 15.46 12.67
C LEU A 10 6.91 15.87 12.32
N LYS A 11 6.04 16.01 13.32
CA LYS A 11 4.65 16.42 13.11
C LYS A 11 4.55 17.76 12.38
N ALA A 12 5.42 18.72 12.70
CA ALA A 12 5.45 20.02 12.04
C ALA A 12 5.88 19.90 10.57
N ALA A 13 6.99 19.20 10.31
CA ALA A 13 7.51 19.01 8.96
C ALA A 13 6.53 18.26 8.05
N PHE A 14 5.96 17.13 8.52
CA PHE A 14 4.94 16.40 7.75
C PHE A 14 3.70 17.27 7.48
N LYS A 15 3.29 18.10 8.43
CA LYS A 15 2.16 19.01 8.23
C LYS A 15 2.49 20.04 7.15
N GLU A 16 3.63 20.70 7.24
CA GLU A 16 4.09 21.72 6.28
C GLU A 16 4.21 21.16 4.87
N THR A 17 4.78 19.97 4.72
CA THR A 17 4.95 19.31 3.42
C THR A 17 3.62 18.81 2.83
N LEU A 18 2.73 18.26 3.66
CA LEU A 18 1.55 17.55 3.14
C LEU A 18 0.29 18.43 2.99
N GLU A 19 0.16 19.51 3.75
CA GLU A 19 -1.00 20.42 3.65
C GLU A 19 -1.19 21.04 2.24
N PRO A 20 -0.14 21.50 1.54
CA PRO A 20 -0.25 21.98 0.15
C PRO A 20 -0.82 20.95 -0.81
N HIS A 21 -0.66 19.65 -0.52
CA HIS A 21 -1.17 18.55 -1.32
C HIS A 21 -2.56 18.07 -0.87
N GLY A 22 -3.24 18.82 0.01
CA GLY A 22 -4.60 18.55 0.46
C GLY A 22 -4.73 17.53 1.58
N PHE A 23 -3.61 17.06 2.15
CA PHE A 23 -3.67 16.19 3.31
C PHE A 23 -4.02 16.96 4.58
N LYS A 24 -4.88 16.35 5.39
CA LYS A 24 -5.26 16.84 6.71
C LYS A 24 -4.78 15.85 7.75
N LYS A 25 -4.24 16.36 8.85
CA LYS A 25 -3.90 15.52 10.01
C LYS A 25 -5.19 15.00 10.66
N VAL A 26 -5.29 13.69 10.83
CA VAL A 26 -6.40 13.04 11.53
C VAL A 26 -6.38 13.40 13.03
N LYS A 27 -7.57 13.65 13.58
CA LYS A 27 -7.74 13.79 15.04
C LYS A 27 -7.52 12.42 15.69
N GLY A 28 -6.40 12.25 16.38
CA GLY A 28 -6.11 10.99 17.05
C GLY A 28 -4.73 10.96 17.70
N ARG A 29 -4.41 9.82 18.33
CA ARG A 29 -3.12 9.56 18.98
C ARG A 29 -1.98 9.40 17.97
N TYR A 30 -2.28 8.85 16.80
CA TYR A 30 -1.28 8.50 15.80
C TYR A 30 -1.15 9.61 14.73
N PRO A 31 0.04 9.84 14.17
CA PRO A 31 0.28 10.92 13.23
C PRO A 31 -0.13 10.56 11.79
N HIS A 32 -1.40 10.19 11.60
CA HIS A 32 -1.96 9.96 10.27
C HIS A 32 -2.29 11.28 9.58
N PHE A 33 -1.87 11.41 8.33
CA PHE A 33 -2.24 12.48 7.40
C PHE A 33 -3.03 11.85 6.26
N VAL A 34 -4.19 12.42 5.95
CA VAL A 34 -5.17 11.81 5.06
C VAL A 34 -5.70 12.83 4.07
N ARG A 35 -5.88 12.40 2.82
CA ARG A 35 -6.75 13.07 1.86
C ARG A 35 -7.66 12.08 1.16
N MET A 36 -8.80 12.56 0.70
CA MET A 36 -9.62 11.86 -0.27
C MET A 36 -9.12 12.27 -1.66
N ALA A 37 -8.62 11.32 -2.45
CA ALA A 37 -8.25 11.57 -3.84
C ALA A 37 -9.51 11.67 -4.73
N THR A 38 -10.52 10.88 -4.38
CA THR A 38 -11.89 10.93 -4.91
C THR A 38 -12.85 10.61 -3.75
N PRO A 39 -14.18 10.74 -3.92
CA PRO A 39 -15.13 10.29 -2.90
C PRO A 39 -15.01 8.81 -2.51
N GLU A 40 -14.35 7.99 -3.34
CA GLU A 40 -14.20 6.54 -3.14
C GLU A 40 -12.78 6.11 -2.73
N ILE A 41 -11.80 7.01 -2.79
CA ILE A 41 -10.37 6.67 -2.65
C ILE A 41 -9.73 7.53 -1.57
N ILE A 42 -9.19 6.85 -0.57
CA ILE A 42 -8.43 7.44 0.52
C ILE A 42 -6.94 7.24 0.30
N GLN A 43 -6.16 8.26 0.65
CA GLN A 43 -4.71 8.23 0.65
C GLN A 43 -4.20 8.60 2.04
N VAL A 44 -3.26 7.81 2.56
CA VAL A 44 -2.75 7.93 3.93
C VAL A 44 -1.24 8.02 3.90
N ILE A 45 -0.68 8.97 4.66
CA ILE A 45 0.74 9.05 4.98
C ILE A 45 0.88 9.12 6.51
N ASN A 46 1.84 8.39 7.06
CA ASN A 46 2.11 8.35 8.49
C ASN A 46 3.62 8.25 8.73
N TYR A 47 4.08 8.65 9.91
CA TYR A 47 5.41 8.31 10.39
C TYR A 47 5.36 7.64 11.76
N ARG A 48 6.31 6.75 12.04
CA ARG A 48 6.45 6.13 13.36
C ARG A 48 7.85 6.35 13.90
N LEU A 49 7.93 6.75 15.17
CA LEU A 49 9.18 6.71 15.92
C LEU A 49 9.43 5.29 16.45
N GLU A 50 10.56 4.72 16.08
CA GLU A 50 11.07 3.46 16.63
C GLU A 50 12.20 3.73 17.62
N GLN A 51 12.34 2.83 18.58
CA GLN A 51 13.58 2.72 19.35
C GLN A 51 14.60 1.94 18.51
N ALA A 52 15.87 2.35 18.52
CA ALA A 52 16.93 1.60 17.85
C ALA A 52 17.01 0.17 18.42
N LEU A 53 17.26 -0.81 17.56
CA LEU A 53 17.37 -2.23 17.93
C LEU A 53 18.54 -2.52 18.89
N SER A 54 19.52 -1.62 18.96
CA SER A 54 20.59 -1.65 19.95
C SER A 54 20.33 -0.59 21.03
N PRO A 55 20.08 -0.98 22.28
CA PRO A 55 20.02 -0.05 23.41
C PRO A 55 21.35 0.68 23.68
N GLN A 56 22.47 0.22 23.10
CA GLN A 56 23.79 0.85 23.25
C GLN A 56 23.96 2.06 22.33
N LEU A 57 23.26 2.08 21.19
CA LEU A 57 23.17 3.24 20.32
C LEU A 57 21.99 4.06 20.85
N GLU A 58 22.26 5.15 21.55
CA GLU A 58 21.21 6.07 22.04
C GLU A 58 20.50 6.84 20.89
N GLU A 59 20.45 6.25 19.70
CA GLU A 59 19.88 6.77 18.48
C GLU A 59 18.38 6.52 18.46
N LYS A 60 17.63 7.49 17.95
CA LYS A 60 16.22 7.30 17.60
C LYS A 60 16.13 7.06 16.11
N ARG A 61 15.07 6.43 15.66
CA ARG A 61 14.79 6.34 14.24
C ARG A 61 13.32 6.58 13.97
N PHE A 62 13.00 7.03 12.77
CA PHE A 62 11.61 7.03 12.30
C PHE A 62 11.50 6.32 10.96
N GLU A 63 10.28 5.89 10.67
CA GLU A 63 9.87 5.23 9.43
C GLU A 63 8.70 5.99 8.81
N VAL A 64 8.61 6.00 7.48
CA VAL A 64 7.47 6.56 6.75
C VAL A 64 6.60 5.43 6.20
N TYR A 65 5.31 5.59 6.40
CA TYR A 65 4.27 4.65 6.02
C TYR A 65 3.28 5.34 5.09
N CYS A 66 2.76 4.60 4.12
CA CYS A 66 1.81 5.13 3.16
C CYS A 66 0.81 4.06 2.69
N ALA A 67 -0.35 4.52 2.21
CA ALA A 67 -1.38 3.66 1.66
C ALA A 67 -2.26 4.40 0.67
N VAL A 68 -2.75 3.66 -0.32
CA VAL A 68 -3.90 4.02 -1.15
C VAL A 68 -4.92 2.90 -0.95
N GLY A 69 -6.18 3.25 -0.70
CA GLY A 69 -7.25 2.26 -0.53
C GLY A 69 -8.60 2.83 -0.94
N SER A 70 -9.58 1.95 -1.15
CA SER A 70 -10.95 2.36 -1.42
C SER A 70 -11.83 2.34 -0.18
N ILE A 71 -12.96 3.04 -0.23
CA ILE A 71 -14.00 2.98 0.80
C ILE A 71 -14.69 1.60 0.88
N TYR A 72 -14.40 0.69 -0.06
CA TYR A 72 -14.96 -0.66 -0.11
C TYR A 72 -14.13 -1.71 0.65
N ARG A 73 -13.03 -1.29 1.27
CA ARG A 73 -12.26 -2.15 2.19
C ARG A 73 -13.11 -2.58 3.39
N PRO A 74 -12.80 -3.71 4.05
CA PRO A 74 -13.55 -4.16 5.23
C PRO A 74 -13.59 -3.14 6.38
N GLU A 75 -12.50 -2.39 6.56
CA GLU A 75 -12.37 -1.41 7.62
C GLU A 75 -11.32 -0.34 7.27
N ILE A 76 -11.69 0.92 7.44
CA ILE A 76 -10.77 2.05 7.53
C ILE A 76 -10.80 2.55 8.98
N ASN A 77 -9.73 2.28 9.72
CA ASN A 77 -9.59 2.66 11.11
C ASN A 77 -8.22 3.27 11.36
N LEU A 78 -8.18 4.61 11.47
CA LEU A 78 -6.96 5.38 11.73
C LEU A 78 -6.81 5.77 13.21
N ASN A 79 -7.66 5.23 14.08
CA ASN A 79 -7.51 5.36 15.54
C ASN A 79 -6.56 4.31 16.13
N ARG A 80 -5.90 3.52 15.29
CA ARG A 80 -4.91 2.49 15.66
C ARG A 80 -3.54 2.78 15.07
N SER A 81 -2.53 2.08 15.57
CA SER A 81 -1.16 2.19 15.07
C SER A 81 -1.05 1.67 13.63
N VAL A 82 0.02 2.07 12.94
CA VAL A 82 0.37 1.52 11.62
C VAL A 82 0.52 0.00 11.65
N TYR A 83 1.10 -0.57 12.72
CA TYR A 83 1.20 -2.03 12.89
C TYR A 83 -0.13 -2.76 12.94
N ALA A 84 -1.14 -2.15 13.57
CA ALA A 84 -2.48 -2.71 13.56
C ALA A 84 -3.22 -2.50 12.21
N SER A 85 -2.59 -1.79 11.26
CA SER A 85 -3.12 -1.48 9.93
C SER A 85 -2.18 -1.94 8.80
N MET A 86 -1.20 -2.81 9.09
CA MET A 86 -0.26 -3.35 8.11
C MET A 86 -0.91 -4.28 7.08
N ASP A 87 -2.21 -4.53 7.21
CA ASP A 87 -2.99 -5.16 6.15
C ASP A 87 -3.09 -4.26 4.91
N TRP A 88 -2.84 -2.95 5.03
CA TRP A 88 -2.90 -2.02 3.89
C TRP A 88 -2.02 -0.77 3.97
N ILE A 89 -1.57 -0.39 5.17
CA ILE A 89 -0.62 0.70 5.39
C ILE A 89 0.78 0.11 5.55
N ASN A 90 1.63 0.37 4.56
CA ASN A 90 2.93 -0.27 4.45
C ASN A 90 4.08 0.73 4.48
N THR A 91 5.29 0.23 4.72
CA THR A 91 6.49 1.07 4.69
C THR A 91 6.79 1.50 3.25
N THR A 92 7.24 2.75 3.09
CA THR A 92 7.59 3.30 1.78
C THR A 92 8.76 2.57 1.13
N HIS A 93 9.70 2.06 1.94
CA HIS A 93 10.88 1.35 1.47
C HIS A 93 10.55 0.03 0.76
N LEU A 94 9.89 -0.91 1.42
CA LEU A 94 9.68 -2.26 0.88
C LEU A 94 8.61 -2.28 -0.23
N ASP A 95 7.52 -1.54 -0.04
CA ASP A 95 6.36 -1.69 -0.92
C ASP A 95 6.32 -0.64 -2.04
N MET A 96 6.85 0.58 -1.83
CA MET A 96 6.92 1.55 -2.92
C MET A 96 8.27 1.54 -3.63
N TYR A 97 9.40 1.70 -2.92
CA TYR A 97 10.70 1.88 -3.55
C TYR A 97 11.22 0.58 -4.19
N VAL A 98 11.29 -0.52 -3.43
CA VAL A 98 11.78 -1.81 -3.96
C VAL A 98 10.91 -2.27 -5.13
N LYS A 99 9.58 -2.15 -5.00
CA LYS A 99 8.66 -2.50 -6.09
C LYS A 99 8.82 -1.62 -7.32
N ALA A 100 8.96 -0.31 -7.19
CA ALA A 100 9.24 0.54 -8.36
C ALA A 100 10.52 0.14 -9.06
N LYS A 101 11.61 -0.08 -8.30
CA LYS A 101 12.89 -0.50 -8.86
C LYS A 101 12.77 -1.83 -9.60
N CYS A 102 12.07 -2.81 -9.02
CA CYS A 102 11.78 -4.08 -9.69
C CYS A 102 10.97 -3.90 -10.98
N ASN A 103 10.09 -2.90 -11.04
CA ASN A 103 9.29 -2.56 -12.22
C ASN A 103 9.98 -1.57 -13.18
N GLY A 104 11.28 -1.29 -12.99
CA GLY A 104 12.05 -0.41 -13.87
C GLY A 104 11.70 1.08 -13.78
N ILE A 105 10.96 1.48 -12.75
CA ILE A 105 10.67 2.89 -12.47
C ILE A 105 11.93 3.51 -11.87
N GLN A 106 12.39 4.61 -12.49
CA GLN A 106 13.53 5.35 -11.98
C GLN A 106 13.23 5.85 -10.57
N VAL A 107 14.08 5.47 -9.63
CA VAL A 107 14.08 5.92 -8.25
C VAL A 107 15.40 6.64 -8.00
N TYR A 108 15.37 7.79 -7.35
CA TYR A 108 16.57 8.59 -7.11
C TYR A 108 17.44 7.89 -6.05
N GLU A 109 18.67 7.50 -6.43
CA GLU A 109 19.57 6.68 -5.59
C GLU A 109 19.90 7.32 -4.25
N ASN A 110 19.95 8.65 -4.20
CA ASN A 110 20.22 9.41 -3.00
C ASN A 110 18.97 9.70 -2.19
N GLU A 111 17.75 9.51 -2.72
CA GLU A 111 16.45 9.81 -2.09
C GLU A 111 15.75 8.58 -1.52
N GLN A 112 16.49 7.50 -1.29
CA GLN A 112 15.93 6.29 -0.68
C GLN A 112 15.29 6.65 0.67
N PRO A 113 13.96 6.53 0.83
CA PRO A 113 13.38 6.51 2.15
C PRO A 113 13.91 5.24 2.81
N GLY A 114 14.95 5.39 3.65
CA GLY A 114 15.52 4.26 4.35
C GLY A 114 14.47 3.58 5.22
N VAL A 115 14.72 2.31 5.55
CA VAL A 115 13.95 1.60 6.58
C VAL A 115 14.08 2.32 7.93
N ASP A 116 15.11 3.15 8.13
CA ASP A 116 15.31 3.88 9.37
C ASP A 116 15.97 5.24 9.08
N TYR A 117 15.27 6.34 9.38
CA TYR A 117 15.86 7.66 9.43
C TYR A 117 16.55 7.85 10.79
N ILE A 118 17.88 7.72 10.83
CA ILE A 118 18.65 7.66 12.07
C ILE A 118 18.87 9.06 12.65
N ILE A 119 18.46 9.24 13.90
CA ILE A 119 18.58 10.48 14.67
C ILE A 119 19.59 10.24 15.79
N LYS A 120 20.78 10.82 15.64
CA LYS A 120 21.82 10.76 16.68
C LYS A 120 21.43 11.58 17.90
N LYS A 121 21.73 11.07 19.10
CA LYS A 121 21.40 11.77 20.35
C LYS A 121 22.18 13.08 20.44
N GLY A 122 21.45 14.18 20.69
CA GLY A 122 22.06 15.51 20.87
C GLY A 122 22.45 16.19 19.56
N ASP A 123 22.20 15.56 18.41
CA ASP A 123 22.52 16.11 17.09
C ASP A 123 21.25 16.62 16.40
N GLU A 124 20.93 17.90 16.64
CA GLU A 124 19.76 18.54 16.00
C GLU A 124 19.95 18.72 14.49
N ALA A 125 21.19 18.85 14.02
CA ALA A 125 21.48 18.98 12.59
C ALA A 125 21.16 17.68 11.86
N SER A 126 21.58 16.53 12.42
CA SER A 126 21.20 15.20 11.93
C SER A 126 19.69 15.00 11.89
N LEU A 127 18.94 15.44 12.92
CA LEU A 127 17.47 15.37 12.86
C LEU A 127 16.90 16.18 11.69
N ARG A 128 17.33 17.43 11.53
CA ARG A 128 16.80 18.32 10.47
C ARG A 128 17.13 17.78 9.08
N GLU A 129 18.35 17.28 8.89
CA GLU A 129 18.78 16.67 7.63
C GLU A 129 17.93 15.44 7.29
N GLN A 130 17.71 14.53 8.24
CA GLN A 130 16.89 13.33 8.03
C GLN A 130 15.41 13.65 7.78
N ILE A 131 14.86 14.67 8.47
CA ILE A 131 13.51 15.16 8.20
C ILE A 131 13.41 15.75 6.80
N ALA A 132 14.32 16.67 6.44
CA ALA A 132 14.32 17.30 5.11
C ALA A 132 14.43 16.24 4.01
N PHE A 133 15.31 15.27 4.21
CA PHE A 133 15.49 14.13 3.34
C PHE A 133 14.21 13.29 3.17
N ALA A 134 13.51 12.98 4.27
CA ALA A 134 12.22 12.32 4.22
C ALA A 134 11.17 13.13 3.44
N MET A 135 11.12 14.45 3.63
CA MET A 135 10.14 15.32 2.97
C MET A 135 10.40 15.38 1.46
N THR A 136 11.66 15.52 1.04
CA THR A 136 12.04 15.45 -0.38
C THR A 136 11.60 14.13 -1.01
N GLY A 137 11.84 12.99 -0.36
CA GLY A 137 11.39 11.69 -0.87
C GLY A 137 9.86 11.59 -0.97
N ILE A 138 9.11 12.16 -0.03
CA ILE A 138 7.64 12.23 -0.11
C ILE A 138 7.21 13.06 -1.32
N GLU A 139 7.74 14.28 -1.48
CA GLU A 139 7.37 15.20 -2.55
C GLU A 139 7.74 14.70 -3.94
N HIS A 140 8.92 14.11 -4.10
CA HIS A 140 9.42 13.68 -5.40
C HIS A 140 8.86 12.34 -5.85
N TYR A 141 8.45 11.47 -4.91
CA TYR A 141 8.13 10.09 -5.23
C TYR A 141 6.74 9.64 -4.79
N ILE A 142 6.34 9.93 -3.55
CA ILE A 142 5.06 9.45 -3.00
C ILE A 142 3.90 10.30 -3.54
N ILE A 143 4.02 11.62 -3.47
CA ILE A 143 2.98 12.53 -3.95
C ILE A 143 2.67 12.30 -5.44
N PRO A 144 3.67 12.21 -6.36
CA PRO A 144 3.37 11.98 -7.77
C PRO A 144 2.79 10.59 -8.06
N ALA A 145 3.14 9.57 -7.27
CA ALA A 145 2.52 8.25 -7.37
C ALA A 145 1.04 8.30 -6.93
N PHE A 146 0.75 9.07 -5.88
CA PHE A 146 -0.59 9.27 -5.35
C PHE A 146 -1.47 10.12 -6.28
N ASP A 147 -0.92 11.17 -6.88
CA ASP A 147 -1.66 12.07 -7.78
C ASP A 147 -2.13 11.37 -9.08
N LYS A 148 -1.49 10.25 -9.45
CA LYS A 148 -1.94 9.40 -10.57
C LYS A 148 -3.20 8.60 -10.25
N VAL A 149 -3.59 8.48 -8.97
CA VAL A 149 -4.77 7.72 -8.54
C VAL A 149 -5.97 8.66 -8.49
N VAL A 150 -6.74 8.66 -9.58
CA VAL A 150 -7.87 9.59 -9.79
C VAL A 150 -9.22 8.90 -9.96
N ASP A 151 -9.22 7.56 -10.00
CA ASP A 151 -10.41 6.72 -10.09
C ASP A 151 -10.11 5.30 -9.61
N LEU A 152 -11.14 4.44 -9.53
CA LEU A 152 -10.97 3.07 -9.06
C LEU A 152 -10.04 2.25 -9.96
N LYS A 153 -9.97 2.55 -11.25
CA LYS A 153 -9.12 1.82 -12.21
C LYS A 153 -7.64 2.11 -11.94
N THR A 154 -7.28 3.38 -11.82
CA THR A 154 -5.93 3.85 -11.45
C THR A 154 -5.56 3.45 -10.02
N CYS A 155 -6.54 3.27 -9.13
CA CYS A 155 -6.32 2.66 -7.82
C CYS A 155 -5.91 1.18 -7.94
N VAL A 156 -6.57 0.40 -8.82
CA VAL A 156 -6.13 -0.96 -9.14
C VAL A 156 -4.72 -0.95 -9.75
N ASP A 157 -4.42 -0.02 -10.68
CA ASP A 157 -3.07 0.13 -11.26
C ASP A 157 -2.01 0.36 -10.17
N TYR A 158 -2.29 1.25 -9.21
CA TYR A 158 -1.41 1.52 -8.07
C TYR A 158 -1.21 0.28 -7.19
N LEU A 159 -2.30 -0.41 -6.82
CA LEU A 159 -2.24 -1.57 -5.95
C LEU A 159 -1.56 -2.77 -6.62
N GLU A 160 -1.75 -2.96 -7.92
CA GLU A 160 -0.98 -3.94 -8.68
C GLU A 160 0.49 -3.56 -8.74
N LEU A 161 0.85 -2.28 -8.85
CA LEU A 161 2.26 -1.89 -8.91
C LEU A 161 2.99 -2.02 -7.56
N TYR A 162 2.33 -1.61 -6.47
CA TYR A 162 2.98 -1.40 -5.16
C TYR A 162 2.48 -2.31 -4.04
N ALA A 163 1.27 -2.89 -4.12
CA ALA A 163 0.62 -3.55 -2.98
C ALA A 163 -0.25 -4.75 -3.37
N PHE A 164 0.35 -5.69 -4.13
CA PHE A 164 -0.33 -6.84 -4.75
C PHE A 164 -1.25 -7.66 -3.83
N SER A 165 -0.92 -7.77 -2.53
CA SER A 165 -1.71 -8.54 -1.56
C SER A 165 -3.11 -7.95 -1.31
N ASN A 166 -3.30 -6.66 -1.56
CA ASN A 166 -4.58 -5.96 -1.34
C ASN A 166 -5.68 -6.36 -2.34
N LEU A 167 -5.33 -6.98 -3.46
CA LEU A 167 -6.27 -7.37 -4.51
C LEU A 167 -6.54 -8.90 -4.53
N TYR A 168 -6.14 -9.61 -3.49
CA TYR A 168 -6.29 -11.07 -3.43
C TYR A 168 -7.77 -11.51 -3.37
N ILE A 169 -8.13 -12.47 -4.24
CA ILE A 169 -9.48 -13.07 -4.29
C ILE A 169 -9.51 -14.34 -3.42
N SER A 170 -9.99 -14.21 -2.19
CA SER A 170 -10.16 -15.34 -1.25
C SER A 170 -11.40 -16.20 -1.58
N ARG A 171 -11.45 -17.40 -1.01
CA ARG A 171 -12.60 -18.32 -1.07
C ARG A 171 -13.82 -17.80 -0.28
N LYS A 172 -13.65 -16.81 0.60
CA LYS A 172 -14.72 -16.13 1.34
C LYS A 172 -14.91 -14.72 0.77
N THR A 173 -16.17 -14.34 0.51
CA THR A 173 -16.56 -12.99 0.04
C THR A 173 -16.21 -11.89 1.03
N GLU A 174 -15.97 -12.23 2.30
CA GLU A 174 -15.49 -11.36 3.37
C GLU A 174 -14.01 -10.93 3.22
N CYS A 175 -13.46 -10.91 2.01
CA CYS A 175 -12.02 -10.73 1.79
C CYS A 175 -11.48 -9.41 2.40
N ASN A 176 -10.24 -9.48 2.89
CA ASN A 176 -9.54 -8.49 3.73
C ASN A 176 -9.01 -7.24 3.00
N GLY A 177 -9.41 -6.97 1.75
CA GLY A 177 -8.78 -5.94 0.91
C GLY A 177 -9.72 -5.20 -0.05
N ASP A 178 -9.11 -4.65 -1.10
CA ASP A 178 -9.73 -3.81 -2.14
C ASP A 178 -10.26 -4.63 -3.33
N VAL A 179 -10.52 -5.93 -3.16
CA VAL A 179 -10.94 -6.82 -4.25
C VAL A 179 -12.19 -6.34 -5.02
N PHE A 180 -13.07 -5.58 -4.36
CA PHE A 180 -14.30 -5.04 -4.93
C PHE A 180 -14.11 -3.90 -5.94
N ILE A 181 -12.87 -3.40 -6.10
CA ILE A 181 -12.54 -2.40 -7.12
C ILE A 181 -11.90 -3.02 -8.37
N LEU A 182 -11.52 -4.32 -8.35
CA LEU A 182 -11.01 -5.02 -9.53
C LEU A 182 -11.90 -4.86 -10.79
N PRO A 183 -13.24 -4.93 -10.70
CA PRO A 183 -14.11 -4.71 -11.86
C PRO A 183 -13.95 -3.35 -12.55
N ALA A 184 -13.40 -2.34 -11.88
CA ALA A 184 -13.11 -1.04 -12.51
C ALA A 184 -12.01 -1.13 -13.59
N LYS A 185 -11.07 -2.07 -13.44
CA LYS A 185 -10.02 -2.35 -14.43
C LYS A 185 -10.33 -3.56 -15.30
N TYR A 186 -10.93 -4.59 -14.72
CA TYR A 186 -11.27 -5.84 -15.40
C TYR A 186 -12.78 -6.06 -15.43
N PRO A 187 -13.54 -5.43 -16.35
CA PRO A 187 -15.00 -5.39 -16.27
C PRO A 187 -15.71 -6.74 -16.48
N ASN A 188 -14.96 -7.82 -16.79
CA ASN A 188 -15.50 -9.16 -16.98
C ASN A 188 -14.42 -10.25 -16.76
N LYS A 189 -14.85 -11.51 -16.68
CA LYS A 189 -13.99 -12.68 -16.49
C LYS A 189 -12.87 -12.77 -17.53
N GLU A 190 -13.14 -12.41 -18.78
CA GLU A 190 -12.17 -12.53 -19.88
C GLU A 190 -11.06 -11.49 -19.78
N SER A 191 -11.40 -10.24 -19.46
CA SER A 191 -10.39 -9.19 -19.22
C SER A 191 -9.44 -9.56 -18.06
N TYR A 192 -9.96 -10.18 -17.00
CA TYR A 192 -9.15 -10.68 -15.89
C TYR A 192 -8.35 -11.93 -16.26
N ARG A 193 -8.91 -12.83 -17.10
CA ARG A 193 -8.18 -13.98 -17.65
C ARG A 193 -6.93 -13.53 -18.40
N VAL A 194 -7.03 -12.53 -19.27
CA VAL A 194 -5.88 -11.98 -20.01
C VAL A 194 -4.80 -11.47 -19.07
N LYS A 195 -5.18 -10.74 -18.01
CA LYS A 195 -4.24 -10.28 -16.99
C LYS A 195 -3.54 -11.46 -16.28
N VAL A 196 -4.32 -12.42 -15.82
CA VAL A 196 -3.81 -13.61 -15.13
C VAL A 196 -2.87 -14.42 -16.03
N GLN A 197 -3.16 -14.53 -17.32
CA GLN A 197 -2.27 -15.18 -18.29
C GLN A 197 -0.95 -14.43 -18.45
N ASN A 198 -0.97 -13.10 -18.51
CA ASN A 198 0.24 -12.29 -18.57
C ASN A 198 1.10 -12.47 -17.31
N ASP A 199 0.49 -12.46 -16.12
CA ASP A 199 1.20 -12.74 -14.86
C ASP A 199 1.85 -14.14 -14.90
N PHE A 200 1.14 -15.15 -15.38
CA PHE A 200 1.66 -16.51 -15.48
C PHE A 200 2.83 -16.61 -16.46
N HIS A 201 2.79 -15.87 -17.58
CA HIS A 201 3.91 -15.82 -18.52
C HIS A 201 5.16 -15.22 -17.88
N GLU A 202 5.00 -14.19 -17.06
CA GLU A 202 6.10 -13.56 -16.33
C GLU A 202 6.68 -14.49 -15.26
N GLU A 203 5.84 -15.12 -14.43
CA GLU A 203 6.28 -16.12 -13.45
C GLU A 203 6.98 -17.29 -14.13
N LYS A 204 6.45 -17.75 -15.28
CA LYS A 204 7.08 -18.79 -16.07
C LYS A 204 8.47 -18.39 -16.54
N ARG A 205 8.66 -17.15 -16.97
CA ARG A 205 9.98 -16.63 -17.37
C ARG A 205 10.95 -16.65 -16.20
N ILE A 206 10.52 -16.20 -15.01
CA ILE A 206 11.33 -16.18 -13.79
C ILE A 206 11.75 -17.59 -13.36
N VAL A 207 10.81 -18.55 -13.34
CA VAL A 207 11.09 -19.95 -13.00
C VAL A 207 12.09 -20.56 -13.99
N MET A 208 11.86 -20.38 -15.30
CA MET A 208 12.78 -20.90 -16.32
C MET A 208 14.18 -20.28 -16.21
N GLN A 209 14.28 -18.98 -15.89
CA GLN A 209 15.55 -18.32 -15.64
C GLN A 209 16.28 -18.96 -14.45
N ARG A 210 15.60 -19.19 -13.32
CA ARG A 210 16.19 -19.83 -12.14
C ARG A 210 16.69 -21.25 -12.41
N VAL A 211 15.95 -22.01 -13.21
CA VAL A 211 16.38 -23.34 -13.67
C VAL A 211 17.65 -23.22 -14.52
N SER A 212 17.69 -22.29 -15.48
CA SER A 212 18.86 -22.08 -16.33
C SER A 212 20.11 -21.61 -15.57
N GLU A 213 19.92 -20.86 -14.49
CA GLU A 213 21.00 -20.36 -13.62
C GLU A 213 21.46 -21.40 -12.58
N GLY A 214 20.87 -22.61 -12.57
CA GLY A 214 21.19 -23.65 -11.59
C GLY A 214 20.75 -23.32 -10.16
N LYS A 215 19.89 -22.31 -9.98
CA LYS A 215 19.31 -21.92 -8.68
C LYS A 215 18.12 -22.81 -8.28
N MET A 216 17.67 -23.67 -9.19
CA MET A 216 16.52 -24.56 -9.06
C MET A 216 16.70 -25.75 -10.01
N THR A 217 16.24 -26.94 -9.62
CA THR A 217 16.22 -28.12 -10.50
C THR A 217 15.06 -28.06 -11.50
N GLU A 218 15.15 -28.80 -12.61
CA GLU A 218 14.06 -28.89 -13.58
C GLU A 218 12.76 -29.44 -12.97
N GLU A 219 12.85 -30.39 -12.04
CA GLU A 219 11.68 -30.97 -11.39
C GLU A 219 11.01 -29.97 -10.45
N GLU A 220 11.79 -29.25 -9.63
CA GLU A 220 11.27 -28.16 -8.80
C GLU A 220 10.59 -27.09 -9.66
N GLY A 221 11.21 -26.71 -10.78
CA GLY A 221 10.61 -25.76 -11.72
C GLY A 221 9.28 -26.23 -12.30
N LYS A 222 9.17 -27.50 -12.69
CA LYS A 222 7.90 -28.09 -13.18
C LYS A 222 6.82 -28.08 -12.10
N GLN A 223 7.15 -28.46 -10.87
CA GLN A 223 6.20 -28.45 -9.75
C GLN A 223 5.72 -27.03 -9.42
N GLU A 224 6.62 -26.05 -9.45
CA GLU A 224 6.27 -24.65 -9.19
C GLU A 224 5.36 -24.09 -10.29
N LEU A 225 5.64 -24.37 -11.57
CA LEU A 225 4.78 -23.98 -12.69
C LEU A 225 3.38 -24.61 -12.61
N LEU A 226 3.28 -25.90 -12.26
CA LEU A 226 1.99 -26.57 -12.05
C LEU A 226 1.20 -25.96 -10.89
N TRP A 227 1.88 -25.52 -9.84
CA TRP A 227 1.24 -24.81 -8.72
C TRP A 227 0.71 -23.45 -9.16
N TYR A 228 1.50 -22.67 -9.91
CA TYR A 228 1.06 -21.39 -10.47
C TYR A 228 -0.15 -21.56 -11.39
N GLU A 229 -0.10 -22.49 -12.34
CA GLU A 229 -1.19 -22.75 -13.28
C GLU A 229 -2.51 -23.05 -12.56
N ARG A 230 -2.49 -23.96 -11.56
CA ARG A 230 -3.66 -24.25 -10.73
C ARG A 230 -4.18 -23.00 -10.00
N ARG A 231 -3.28 -22.23 -9.39
CA ARG A 231 -3.65 -21.00 -8.66
C ARG A 231 -4.29 -19.97 -9.58
N PHE A 232 -3.78 -19.81 -10.79
CA PHE A 232 -4.27 -18.84 -11.76
C PHE A 232 -5.64 -19.24 -12.32
N CYS A 233 -5.85 -20.52 -12.65
CA CYS A 233 -7.18 -21.05 -13.00
C CYS A 233 -8.20 -20.84 -11.88
N ASP A 234 -7.83 -21.14 -10.63
CA ASP A 234 -8.65 -20.89 -9.45
C ASP A 234 -9.04 -19.40 -9.32
N ASN A 235 -8.11 -18.48 -9.56
CA ASN A 235 -8.36 -17.05 -9.49
C ASN A 235 -9.36 -16.59 -10.56
N ILE A 236 -9.22 -17.07 -11.80
CA ILE A 236 -10.12 -16.75 -12.91
C ILE A 236 -11.54 -17.21 -12.60
N GLU A 237 -11.70 -18.45 -12.14
CA GLU A 237 -13.02 -19.00 -11.80
C GLU A 237 -13.67 -18.25 -10.64
N ARG A 238 -12.91 -17.93 -9.60
CA ARG A 238 -13.41 -17.14 -8.47
C ARG A 238 -13.83 -15.74 -8.89
N TYR A 239 -13.04 -15.09 -9.74
CA TYR A 239 -13.38 -13.77 -10.27
C TYR A 239 -14.63 -13.82 -11.14
N GLY A 240 -14.78 -14.86 -11.95
CA GLY A 240 -15.96 -15.09 -12.80
C GLY A 240 -17.27 -15.04 -12.00
N LYS A 241 -17.28 -15.56 -10.76
CA LYS A 241 -18.46 -15.52 -9.89
C LYS A 241 -18.96 -14.11 -9.58
N PHE A 242 -18.12 -13.08 -9.65
CA PHE A 242 -18.58 -11.68 -9.48
C PHE A 242 -19.57 -11.25 -10.57
N PHE A 243 -19.59 -11.96 -11.71
CA PHE A 243 -20.39 -11.62 -12.89
C PHE A 243 -21.35 -12.74 -13.31
N GLU A 244 -21.03 -13.99 -12.98
CA GLU A 244 -21.77 -15.16 -13.47
C GLU A 244 -22.72 -15.74 -12.41
N ASP A 245 -22.51 -15.46 -11.13
CA ASP A 245 -23.28 -16.01 -10.01
C ASP A 245 -24.16 -14.94 -9.34
N GLU A 246 -25.48 -15.06 -9.48
CA GLU A 246 -26.45 -14.08 -9.00
C GLU A 246 -26.39 -13.87 -7.47
N ALA A 247 -26.17 -14.96 -6.71
CA ALA A 247 -26.05 -14.88 -5.26
C ALA A 247 -24.80 -14.07 -4.85
N THR A 248 -23.67 -14.33 -5.50
CA THR A 248 -22.42 -13.58 -5.31
C THR A 248 -22.58 -12.11 -5.71
N GLN A 249 -23.25 -11.82 -6.82
CA GLN A 249 -23.51 -10.44 -7.24
C GLN A 249 -24.31 -9.64 -6.21
N LYS A 250 -25.40 -10.23 -5.69
CA LYS A 250 -26.23 -9.61 -4.65
C LYS A 250 -25.41 -9.38 -3.39
N GLU A 251 -24.60 -10.36 -2.98
CA GLU A 251 -23.77 -10.26 -1.80
C GLU A 251 -22.66 -9.21 -1.94
N VAL A 252 -21.96 -9.17 -3.07
CA VAL A 252 -20.93 -8.15 -3.34
C VAL A 252 -21.54 -6.76 -3.34
N SER A 253 -22.70 -6.58 -3.96
CA SER A 253 -23.39 -5.28 -4.00
C SER A 253 -23.79 -4.81 -2.60
N ARG A 254 -24.36 -5.71 -1.79
CA ARG A 254 -24.69 -5.47 -0.38
C ARG A 254 -23.46 -5.08 0.44
N LEU A 255 -22.40 -5.88 0.37
CA LEU A 255 -21.15 -5.64 1.10
C LEU A 255 -20.46 -4.33 0.67
N LYS A 256 -20.46 -3.99 -0.62
CA LYS A 256 -19.91 -2.71 -1.10
C LYS A 256 -20.66 -1.52 -0.49
N ALA A 257 -21.99 -1.56 -0.46
CA ALA A 257 -22.80 -0.50 0.12
C ALA A 257 -22.56 -0.38 1.65
N GLU A 258 -22.59 -1.49 2.38
CA GLU A 258 -22.36 -1.50 3.83
C GLU A 258 -20.97 -1.01 4.22
N ARG A 259 -19.94 -1.43 3.48
CA ARG A 259 -18.56 -0.99 3.73
C ARG A 259 -18.35 0.47 3.38
N ALA A 260 -18.90 0.93 2.26
CA ALA A 260 -18.86 2.34 1.88
C ALA A 260 -19.49 3.21 2.98
N GLU A 261 -20.71 2.90 3.42
CA GLU A 261 -21.37 3.65 4.48
C GLU A 261 -20.55 3.66 5.78
N LYS A 262 -20.13 2.48 6.25
CA LYS A 262 -19.32 2.32 7.46
C LYS A 262 -18.03 3.15 7.40
N ASN A 263 -17.28 3.03 6.30
CA ASN A 263 -15.98 3.67 6.18
C ASN A 263 -16.11 5.18 5.97
N LEU A 264 -17.10 5.65 5.20
CA LEU A 264 -17.36 7.08 5.05
C LEU A 264 -17.73 7.73 6.38
N ASN A 265 -18.55 7.05 7.20
CA ASN A 265 -18.87 7.53 8.55
C ASN A 265 -17.64 7.57 9.45
N ALA A 266 -16.75 6.57 9.37
CA ALA A 266 -15.48 6.57 10.11
C ALA A 266 -14.56 7.72 9.68
N ILE A 267 -14.44 7.98 8.37
CA ILE A 267 -13.62 9.07 7.81
C ILE A 267 -14.17 10.44 8.24
N ARG A 268 -15.49 10.64 8.17
CA ARG A 268 -16.13 11.88 8.65
C ARG A 268 -15.91 12.10 10.14
N ALA A 269 -16.01 11.05 10.96
CA ALA A 269 -15.76 11.13 12.40
C ALA A 269 -14.31 11.55 12.73
N MET A 270 -13.36 11.30 11.82
CA MET A 270 -11.96 11.73 11.93
C MET A 270 -11.75 13.21 11.55
N GLY A 271 -12.78 13.90 11.06
CA GLY A 271 -12.73 15.30 10.63
C GLY A 271 -12.19 15.50 9.22
N ILE A 272 -12.25 14.46 8.38
CA ILE A 272 -11.88 14.52 6.97
C ILE A 272 -13.14 14.78 6.15
N GLU A 273 -13.07 15.72 5.22
CA GLU A 273 -14.15 16.00 4.26
C GLU A 273 -14.19 14.88 3.21
N VAL A 274 -15.42 14.42 2.92
CA VAL A 274 -15.74 13.36 1.96
C VAL A 274 -16.68 13.93 0.92
#